data_AF-A0A256I1K4-F1
#
_entry.id   AF-A0A256I1K4-F1
#
_cell.length_a   1.000
_cell.length_b   1.000
_cell.length_c   1.000
_cell.angle_alpha   90.00
_cell.angle_beta   90.00
_cell.angle_gamma   90.00
#
_symmetry.space_group_name_H-M   'P 1'
#
loop_
_entity.id
_entity.type
_entity.pdbx_description
1 polymer ?
#
loop_
_entity_poly.entity_id
_entity_poly.type
_entity_poly.pdbx_seq_one_letter_code
_entity_poly.pdbx_strand_id
1 'polypeptide(L)'
;MPRHSTAFGTVRGVIDVAIDRQVTFLAAAIAYYAFVSLIPALLLLVVVATAVFGEVIANELVASAGDFLTPAGQEAVTGAISSAGGRTGASVLGVAVLLWSTLKVFRGLDTAFAELYGIKEPPDFAKQLTDAASVVLAVGVGIGVMFVVGATIAAVDAVPAVEVAGIFALPGFLAIVFLPMYYLLPQPRIGIREALPGAVVAAVGWTLLQAGFQVYAASAGQFQVYGVIGGVLLLVTWLYLAAVVVVVGGVVNVVLAGRDGAPPASGAGLGRGSAAIDHAADRQLQHDRDRPTGMNGESDGAGDAGDEGRPAGAPDVAALQEEVGRLRAEFDEFEDDVERRTVDKPAVESELKRYVRSRMRRGHARGWGPYLVLLYGTVLILGAFSFLDGLYAIAAMLILGLSTLGLYTLFIIVGIGLNLLETPGKALDYARDRGDD
;
A
#
# COMPACT_ATOMS: atom_id res chain seq x y z
N MET A 1 -2.06 -3.02 -43.53
CA MET A 1 -1.34 -1.88 -44.15
C MET A 1 -0.33 -1.35 -43.13
N PRO A 2 0.97 -1.31 -43.43
CA PRO A 2 1.95 -0.76 -42.51
C PRO A 2 1.76 0.76 -42.47
N ARG A 3 1.31 1.31 -41.34
CA ARG A 3 1.30 2.76 -41.13
C ARG A 3 2.76 3.21 -41.15
N HIS A 4 3.16 3.94 -42.18
CA HIS A 4 4.38 4.74 -42.14
C HIS A 4 4.17 5.84 -41.09
N SER A 5 4.40 5.53 -39.82
CA SER A 5 4.42 6.55 -38.77
C SER A 5 5.64 7.40 -39.03
N THR A 6 5.40 8.68 -39.35
CA THR A 6 6.46 9.68 -39.22
C THR A 6 6.99 9.63 -37.79
N ALA A 7 8.28 9.90 -37.58
CA ALA A 7 8.88 9.90 -36.23
C ALA A 7 8.05 10.76 -35.24
N PHE A 8 7.47 11.85 -35.75
CA PHE A 8 6.53 12.70 -35.02
C PHE A 8 5.24 11.97 -34.56
N GLY A 9 4.65 11.13 -35.42
CA GLY A 9 3.49 10.31 -35.07
C GLY A 9 3.80 9.28 -33.98
N THR A 10 4.99 8.69 -34.01
CA THR A 10 5.43 7.75 -32.96
C THR A 10 5.63 8.46 -31.62
N VAL A 11 6.31 9.62 -31.60
CA VAL A 11 6.52 10.41 -30.37
C VAL A 11 5.17 10.84 -29.77
N ARG A 12 4.24 11.30 -30.61
CA ARG A 12 2.90 11.64 -30.16
C ARG A 12 2.16 10.44 -29.58
N GLY A 13 2.21 9.29 -30.25
CA GLY A 13 1.61 8.05 -29.75
C GLY A 13 2.19 7.63 -28.39
N VAL A 14 3.50 7.77 -28.19
CA VAL A 14 4.16 7.49 -26.90
C VAL A 14 3.65 8.42 -25.80
N ILE A 15 3.51 9.71 -26.09
CA ILE A 15 2.98 10.68 -25.11
C ILE A 15 1.52 10.37 -24.78
N ASP A 16 0.68 10.14 -25.80
CA ASP A 16 -0.74 9.87 -25.63
C ASP A 16 -0.95 8.59 -24.79
N VAL A 17 -0.22 7.52 -25.08
CA VAL A 17 -0.27 6.26 -24.30
C VAL A 17 0.31 6.42 -22.91
N ALA A 18 1.39 7.21 -22.73
CA ALA A 18 1.94 7.45 -21.39
C ALA A 18 0.96 8.19 -20.47
N ILE A 19 0.17 9.11 -21.04
CA ILE A 19 -0.90 9.82 -20.32
C ILE A 19 -2.05 8.87 -20.03
N ASP A 20 -2.53 8.13 -21.03
CA ASP A 20 -3.64 7.17 -20.90
C ASP A 20 -3.37 6.10 -19.82
N ARG A 21 -2.13 5.60 -19.76
CA ARG A 21 -1.68 4.59 -18.78
C ARG A 21 -1.21 5.15 -17.46
N GLN A 22 -1.35 6.45 -17.24
CA GLN A 22 -0.97 7.11 -15.99
C GLN A 22 0.46 6.74 -15.54
N VAL A 23 1.42 6.81 -16.47
CA VAL A 23 2.81 6.38 -16.24
C VAL A 23 3.43 7.00 -14.99
N THR A 24 3.08 8.26 -14.70
CA THR A 24 3.53 8.96 -13.49
C THR A 24 3.00 8.31 -12.21
N PHE A 25 1.76 7.81 -12.20
CA PHE A 25 1.18 7.11 -11.06
C PHE A 25 1.83 5.74 -10.87
N LEU A 26 2.00 4.97 -11.96
CA LEU A 26 2.72 3.69 -11.94
C LEU A 26 4.15 3.85 -11.44
N ALA A 27 4.86 4.87 -11.92
CA ALA A 27 6.23 5.18 -11.49
C ALA A 27 6.30 5.54 -9.99
N ALA A 28 5.32 6.28 -9.46
CA ALA A 28 5.25 6.59 -8.03
C ALA A 28 5.07 5.33 -7.17
N ALA A 29 4.21 4.39 -7.60
CA ALA A 29 4.02 3.12 -6.92
C ALA A 29 5.31 2.26 -6.93
N ILE A 30 5.98 2.18 -8.09
CA ILE A 30 7.27 1.47 -8.22
C ILE A 30 8.32 2.11 -7.30
N ALA A 31 8.43 3.44 -7.28
CA ALA A 31 9.40 4.16 -6.45
C ALA A 31 9.17 3.93 -4.95
N TYR A 32 7.90 3.96 -4.51
CA TYR A 32 7.54 3.62 -3.14
C TYR A 32 7.94 2.17 -2.79
N TYR A 33 7.61 1.21 -3.64
CA TYR A 33 8.00 -0.18 -3.40
C TYR A 33 9.52 -0.37 -3.43
N ALA A 34 10.23 0.27 -4.36
CA ALA A 34 11.69 0.24 -4.42
C ALA A 34 12.32 0.79 -3.13
N PHE A 35 11.81 1.93 -2.62
CA PHE A 35 12.27 2.53 -1.38
C PHE A 35 12.06 1.60 -0.17
N VAL A 36 10.87 1.03 -0.03
CA VAL A 36 10.54 0.09 1.06
C VAL A 36 11.34 -1.22 0.94
N SER A 37 11.63 -1.66 -0.28
CA SER A 37 12.44 -2.86 -0.55
C SER A 37 13.94 -2.65 -0.37
N LEU A 38 14.43 -1.41 -0.26
CA LEU A 38 15.86 -1.12 -0.27
C LEU A 38 16.63 -1.83 0.84
N ILE A 39 16.23 -1.64 2.10
CA ILE A 39 16.90 -2.27 3.24
C ILE A 39 16.80 -3.80 3.15
N PRO A 40 15.61 -4.42 2.97
CA PRO A 40 15.52 -5.86 2.82
C PRO A 40 16.35 -6.43 1.68
N ALA A 41 16.42 -5.73 0.54
CA ALA A 41 17.21 -6.15 -0.61
C ALA A 41 18.72 -6.10 -0.32
N LEU A 42 19.20 -5.05 0.35
CA LEU A 42 20.60 -4.94 0.76
C LEU A 42 20.99 -6.06 1.74
N LEU A 43 20.12 -6.38 2.70
CA LEU A 43 20.38 -7.49 3.63
C LEU A 43 20.37 -8.84 2.93
N LEU A 44 19.42 -9.06 2.02
CA LEU A 44 19.37 -10.28 1.22
C LEU A 44 20.63 -10.40 0.36
N LEU A 45 21.11 -9.31 -0.23
CA LEU A 45 22.35 -9.27 -0.99
C LEU A 45 23.55 -9.68 -0.14
N VAL A 46 23.67 -9.14 1.08
CA VAL A 46 24.77 -9.52 2.00
C VAL A 46 24.68 -10.98 2.40
N VAL A 47 23.48 -11.49 2.74
CA VAL A 47 23.29 -12.90 3.07
C VAL A 47 23.72 -13.81 1.91
N VAL A 48 23.32 -13.49 0.68
CA VAL A 48 23.72 -14.23 -0.51
C VAL A 48 25.23 -14.10 -0.76
N ALA A 49 25.79 -12.90 -0.62
CA ALA A 49 27.21 -12.66 -0.83
C ALA A 49 28.08 -13.47 0.15
N THR A 50 27.72 -13.45 1.44
CA THR A 50 28.41 -14.25 2.46
C THR A 50 28.29 -15.75 2.19
N ALA A 51 27.11 -16.22 1.78
CA ALA A 51 26.87 -17.63 1.50
C ALA A 51 27.63 -18.15 0.26
N VAL A 52 27.78 -17.34 -0.78
CA VAL A 52 28.37 -17.74 -2.06
C VAL A 52 29.87 -17.44 -2.13
N PHE A 53 30.29 -16.27 -1.64
CA PHE A 53 31.64 -15.72 -1.80
C PHE A 53 32.43 -15.64 -0.49
N GLY A 54 31.79 -15.90 0.66
CA GLY A 54 32.41 -15.82 1.98
C GLY A 54 32.39 -14.41 2.59
N GLU A 55 32.75 -14.31 3.87
CA GLU A 55 32.66 -13.08 4.67
C GLU A 55 33.56 -11.95 4.18
N VAL A 56 34.73 -12.27 3.59
CA VAL A 56 35.70 -11.28 3.11
C VAL A 56 35.10 -10.43 2.00
N ILE A 57 34.51 -11.08 0.98
CA ILE A 57 33.90 -10.40 -0.16
C ILE A 57 32.63 -9.66 0.27
N ALA A 58 31.85 -10.20 1.20
CA ALA A 58 30.67 -9.54 1.74
C ALA A 58 31.01 -8.24 2.49
N ASN A 59 32.06 -8.24 3.31
CA ASN A 59 32.50 -7.05 4.03
C ASN A 59 33.01 -5.96 3.08
N GLU A 60 33.70 -6.33 2.01
CA GLU A 60 34.19 -5.38 1.01
C GLU A 60 33.04 -4.79 0.17
N LEU A 61 32.00 -5.59 -0.11
CA LEU A 61 30.77 -5.12 -0.74
C LEU A 61 30.03 -4.12 0.15
N VAL A 62 29.97 -4.36 1.46
CA VAL A 62 29.34 -3.46 2.43
C VAL A 62 30.15 -2.18 2.60
N ALA A 63 31.48 -2.27 2.65
CA ALA A 63 32.36 -1.11 2.70
C ALA A 63 32.19 -0.24 1.45
N SER A 64 32.22 -0.86 0.27
CA SER A 64 32.01 -0.18 -1.01
C SER A 64 30.61 0.43 -1.13
N ALA A 65 29.57 -0.26 -0.65
CA ALA A 65 28.22 0.28 -0.62
C ALA A 65 28.08 1.43 0.39
N GLY A 66 28.81 1.36 1.52
CA GLY A 66 28.85 2.37 2.55
C GLY A 66 29.24 3.74 2.02
N ASP A 67 30.18 3.80 1.07
CA ASP A 67 30.61 5.06 0.43
C ASP A 67 29.47 5.79 -0.31
N PHE A 68 28.41 5.07 -0.67
CA PHE A 68 27.22 5.61 -1.33
C PHE A 68 26.03 5.81 -0.39
N LEU A 69 26.14 5.39 0.88
CA LEU A 69 25.08 5.47 1.88
C LEU A 69 25.29 6.66 2.81
N THR A 70 24.19 7.23 3.30
CA THR A 70 24.25 8.20 4.40
C THR A 70 24.68 7.50 5.70
N PRO A 71 25.18 8.23 6.72
CA PRO A 71 25.56 7.63 8.01
C PRO A 71 24.45 6.77 8.64
N ALA A 72 23.19 7.21 8.53
CA ALA A 72 22.03 6.44 8.99
C ALA A 72 21.80 5.15 8.17
N GLY A 73 22.06 5.19 6.86
CA GLY A 73 22.00 4.01 5.99
C GLY A 73 23.10 3.00 6.31
N GLN A 74 24.32 3.49 6.59
CA GLN A 74 25.43 2.65 7.04
C GLN A 74 25.09 1.97 8.37
N GLU A 75 24.61 2.71 9.37
CA GLU A 75 24.27 2.17 10.69
C GLU A 75 23.15 1.11 10.63
N ALA A 76 22.14 1.34 9.79
CA ALA A 76 21.07 0.37 9.55
C ALA A 76 21.58 -0.93 8.91
N VAL A 77 22.49 -0.83 7.93
CA VAL A 77 23.12 -1.98 7.28
C VAL A 77 24.02 -2.72 8.25
N THR A 78 24.90 -2.04 8.99
CA THR A 78 25.80 -2.66 9.96
C THR A 78 25.05 -3.28 11.14
N GLY A 79 23.99 -2.63 11.62
CA GLY A 79 23.13 -3.13 12.69
C GLY A 79 22.39 -4.40 12.28
N ALA A 80 21.91 -4.45 11.03
CA ALA A 80 21.25 -5.64 10.52
C ALA A 80 22.21 -6.79 10.24
N ILE A 81 23.42 -6.54 9.70
CA ILE A 81 24.45 -7.57 9.50
C ILE A 81 24.90 -8.18 10.83
N SER A 82 25.20 -7.33 11.81
CA SER A 82 25.61 -7.78 13.15
C SER A 82 24.50 -8.55 13.88
N SER A 83 23.23 -8.22 13.63
CA SER A 83 22.08 -8.98 14.16
C SER A 83 21.87 -10.34 13.47
N ALA A 84 22.32 -10.50 12.22
CA ALA A 84 22.19 -11.74 11.44
C ALA A 84 23.23 -12.81 11.82
N GLY A 85 24.42 -12.41 12.28
CA GLY A 85 25.53 -13.32 12.59
C GLY A 85 25.34 -14.27 13.79
N GLY A 86 24.20 -14.24 14.49
CA GLY A 86 24.03 -14.95 15.77
C GLY A 86 22.88 -15.95 15.91
N ARG A 87 21.98 -16.14 14.92
CA ARG A 87 20.76 -16.98 15.10
C ARG A 87 20.42 -17.83 13.88
N THR A 88 21.06 -19.00 13.80
CA THR A 88 20.86 -20.02 12.74
C THR A 88 19.42 -20.54 12.62
N GLY A 89 18.60 -20.55 13.68
CA GLY A 89 17.20 -21.01 13.64
C GLY A 89 16.16 -19.95 13.20
N ALA A 90 16.50 -18.66 13.25
CA ALA A 90 15.65 -17.56 12.78
C ALA A 90 15.95 -17.17 11.31
N SER A 91 16.91 -17.84 10.69
CA SER A 91 17.44 -17.54 9.36
C SER A 91 16.42 -17.77 8.25
N VAL A 92 15.69 -18.89 8.24
CA VAL A 92 14.73 -19.21 7.17
C VAL A 92 13.55 -18.24 7.15
N LEU A 93 12.96 -17.95 8.31
CA LEU A 93 11.88 -16.96 8.42
C LEU A 93 12.39 -15.55 8.09
N GLY A 94 13.59 -15.18 8.55
CA GLY A 94 14.24 -13.91 8.21
C GLY A 94 14.46 -13.77 6.71
N VAL A 95 15.05 -14.78 6.06
CA VAL A 95 15.26 -14.82 4.61
C VAL A 95 13.93 -14.76 3.86
N ALA A 96 12.90 -15.46 4.32
CA ALA A 96 11.57 -15.38 3.72
C ALA A 96 10.97 -13.96 3.80
N VAL A 97 11.11 -13.28 4.95
CA VAL A 97 10.66 -11.89 5.12
C VAL A 97 11.46 -10.92 4.24
N LEU A 98 12.79 -11.11 4.16
CA LEU A 98 13.66 -10.31 3.30
C LEU A 98 13.31 -10.49 1.82
N LEU A 99 13.12 -11.74 1.40
CA LEU A 99 12.72 -12.09 0.04
C LEU A 99 11.34 -11.51 -0.30
N TRP A 100 10.35 -11.70 0.59
CA TRP A 100 9.00 -11.16 0.41
C TRP A 100 9.00 -9.63 0.30
N SER A 101 9.82 -8.96 1.12
CA SER A 101 9.93 -7.50 1.10
C SER A 101 10.67 -7.01 -0.14
N THR A 102 11.71 -7.71 -0.58
CA THR A 102 12.44 -7.42 -1.82
C THR A 102 11.54 -7.62 -3.05
N LEU A 103 10.66 -8.62 -3.03
CA LEU A 103 9.76 -8.93 -4.13
C LEU A 103 8.71 -7.83 -4.40
N LYS A 104 8.50 -6.88 -3.47
CA LYS A 104 7.57 -5.76 -3.67
C LYS A 104 7.94 -4.87 -4.85
N VAL A 105 9.23 -4.61 -5.09
CA VAL A 105 9.65 -3.79 -6.25
C VAL A 105 9.31 -4.47 -7.58
N PHE A 106 9.53 -5.79 -7.68
CA PHE A 106 9.16 -6.59 -8.84
C PHE A 106 7.65 -6.63 -9.03
N ARG A 107 6.88 -6.66 -7.94
CA ARG A 107 5.42 -6.51 -8.02
C ARG A 107 4.98 -5.19 -8.61
N GLY A 108 5.61 -4.08 -8.20
CA GLY A 108 5.37 -2.78 -8.82
C GLY A 108 5.65 -2.79 -10.31
N LEU A 109 6.76 -3.40 -10.72
CA LEU A 109 7.13 -3.55 -12.13
C LEU A 109 6.14 -4.43 -12.90
N ASP A 110 5.82 -5.62 -12.41
CA ASP A 110 4.86 -6.53 -13.06
C ASP A 110 3.50 -5.86 -13.23
N THR A 111 3.00 -5.17 -12.20
CA THR A 111 1.73 -4.44 -12.27
C THR A 111 1.79 -3.32 -13.31
N ALA A 112 2.89 -2.57 -13.37
CA ALA A 112 3.05 -1.52 -14.38
C ALA A 112 3.09 -2.09 -15.79
N PHE A 113 3.83 -3.19 -16.02
CA PHE A 113 3.87 -3.85 -17.32
C PHE A 113 2.52 -4.50 -17.67
N ALA A 114 1.80 -5.10 -16.72
CA ALA A 114 0.46 -5.61 -16.96
C ALA A 114 -0.50 -4.49 -17.41
N GLU A 115 -0.46 -3.33 -16.74
CA GLU A 115 -1.27 -2.16 -17.08
C GLU A 115 -0.93 -1.60 -18.47
N LEU A 116 0.37 -1.50 -18.79
CA LEU A 116 0.86 -1.06 -20.11
C LEU A 116 0.35 -1.96 -21.23
N TYR A 117 0.29 -3.27 -21.02
CA TYR A 117 -0.17 -4.25 -22.00
C TYR A 117 -1.68 -4.55 -21.92
N GLY A 118 -2.42 -3.88 -21.03
CA GLY A 118 -3.87 -4.00 -20.89
C GLY A 118 -4.34 -5.34 -20.29
N ILE A 119 -3.50 -5.99 -19.49
CA ILE A 119 -3.83 -7.25 -18.82
C ILE A 119 -4.50 -6.97 -17.48
N LYS A 120 -5.71 -7.51 -17.31
CA LYS A 120 -6.56 -7.28 -16.12
C LYS A 120 -6.29 -8.24 -14.97
N GLU A 121 -5.63 -9.36 -15.26
CA GLU A 121 -5.38 -10.40 -14.26
C GLU A 121 -4.04 -10.14 -13.56
N PRO A 122 -4.00 -10.17 -12.22
CA PRO A 122 -2.75 -10.05 -11.50
C PRO A 122 -1.86 -11.26 -11.84
N PRO A 123 -0.55 -11.06 -12.00
CA PRO A 123 0.38 -12.16 -12.25
C PRO A 123 0.38 -13.13 -11.08
N ASP A 124 0.44 -14.43 -11.38
CA ASP A 124 0.60 -15.48 -10.38
C ASP A 124 1.89 -15.27 -9.56
N PHE A 125 1.86 -15.56 -8.26
CA PHE A 125 2.98 -15.34 -7.35
C PHE A 125 4.22 -16.16 -7.75
N ALA A 126 4.03 -17.40 -8.19
CA ALA A 126 5.13 -18.25 -8.66
C ALA A 126 5.80 -17.68 -9.92
N LYS A 127 4.99 -17.08 -10.80
CA LYS A 127 5.47 -16.41 -12.00
C LYS A 127 6.26 -15.15 -11.64
N GLN A 128 5.74 -14.32 -10.74
CA GLN A 128 6.43 -13.14 -10.22
C GLN A 128 7.79 -13.49 -9.61
N LEU A 129 7.89 -14.59 -8.86
CA LEU A 129 9.16 -15.04 -8.30
C LEU A 129 10.14 -15.47 -9.38
N THR A 130 9.65 -16.16 -10.42
CA THR A 130 10.47 -16.62 -11.56
C THR A 130 10.94 -15.44 -12.41
N ASP A 131 10.07 -14.48 -12.68
CA ASP A 131 10.38 -13.27 -13.44
C ASP A 131 11.36 -12.39 -12.66
N ALA A 132 11.16 -12.21 -11.35
CA ALA A 132 12.12 -11.52 -10.49
C ALA A 132 13.50 -12.22 -10.48
N ALA A 133 13.53 -13.54 -10.26
CA ALA A 133 14.78 -14.29 -10.21
C ALA A 133 15.53 -14.25 -11.55
N SER A 134 14.81 -14.36 -12.66
CA SER A 134 15.41 -14.31 -14.00
C SER A 134 15.94 -12.92 -14.36
N VAL A 135 15.22 -11.84 -13.99
CA VAL A 135 15.72 -10.46 -14.15
C VAL A 135 16.95 -10.24 -13.29
N VAL A 136 16.94 -10.65 -12.01
CA VAL A 136 18.10 -10.52 -11.10
C VAL A 136 19.30 -11.28 -11.65
N LEU A 137 19.11 -12.52 -12.09
CA LEU A 137 20.17 -13.34 -12.67
C LEU A 137 20.74 -12.69 -13.93
N ALA A 138 19.88 -12.21 -14.84
CA ALA A 138 20.32 -11.62 -16.08
C ALA A 138 21.08 -10.29 -15.87
N VAL A 139 20.62 -9.45 -14.93
CA VAL A 139 21.33 -8.24 -14.51
C VAL A 139 22.68 -8.60 -13.87
N GLY A 140 22.71 -9.61 -12.98
CA GLY A 140 23.94 -10.07 -12.33
C GLY A 140 24.97 -10.61 -13.33
N VAL A 141 24.54 -11.43 -14.29
CA VAL A 141 25.39 -11.91 -15.39
C VAL A 141 25.88 -10.74 -16.25
N GLY A 142 25.00 -9.77 -16.57
CA GLY A 142 25.37 -8.58 -17.33
C GLY A 142 26.48 -7.78 -16.65
N ILE A 143 26.34 -7.50 -15.35
CA ILE A 143 27.36 -6.84 -14.54
C ILE A 143 28.66 -7.65 -14.51
N GLY A 144 28.58 -8.98 -14.33
CA GLY A 144 29.74 -9.86 -14.33
C GLY A 144 30.51 -9.84 -15.66
N VAL A 145 29.80 -9.90 -16.79
CA VAL A 145 30.40 -9.78 -18.13
C VAL A 145 31.09 -8.42 -18.29
N MET A 146 30.47 -7.33 -17.83
CA MET A 146 31.07 -6.00 -17.90
C MET A 146 32.36 -5.90 -17.09
N PHE A 147 32.38 -6.48 -15.90
CA PHE A 147 33.58 -6.52 -15.07
C PHE A 147 34.72 -7.27 -15.78
N VAL A 148 34.42 -8.42 -16.38
CA VAL A 148 35.40 -9.20 -17.16
C VAL A 148 35.89 -8.42 -18.38
N VAL A 149 34.98 -7.78 -19.13
CA VAL A 149 35.34 -6.97 -20.29
C VAL A 149 36.20 -5.78 -19.89
N GLY A 150 35.83 -5.05 -18.84
CA GLY A 150 36.59 -3.92 -18.30
C GLY A 150 37.98 -4.34 -17.84
N ALA A 151 38.10 -5.45 -17.13
CA ALA A 151 39.37 -6.01 -16.69
C ALA A 151 40.25 -6.44 -17.88
N THR A 152 39.65 -7.04 -18.92
CA THR A 152 40.35 -7.45 -20.13
C THR A 152 40.88 -6.24 -20.90
N ILE A 153 40.06 -5.20 -21.08
CA ILE A 153 40.46 -3.94 -21.75
C ILE A 153 41.61 -3.27 -21.01
N ALA A 154 41.53 -3.19 -19.67
CA ALA A 154 42.59 -2.64 -18.85
C ALA A 154 43.90 -3.45 -18.94
N ALA A 155 43.81 -4.77 -19.13
CA ALA A 155 44.96 -5.65 -19.23
C ALA A 155 45.68 -5.59 -20.61
N VAL A 156 44.98 -5.21 -21.69
CA VAL A 156 45.54 -5.21 -23.05
C VAL A 156 45.98 -3.82 -23.55
N ASP A 157 45.95 -2.79 -22.70
CA ASP A 157 46.35 -1.41 -22.99
C ASP A 157 45.73 -0.84 -24.30
N ALA A 158 44.51 -1.29 -24.61
CA ALA A 158 43.78 -0.92 -25.83
C ALA A 158 43.10 0.47 -25.71
N VAL A 159 43.80 1.43 -25.10
CA VAL A 159 43.33 2.80 -24.80
C VAL A 159 42.70 3.52 -26.00
N PRO A 160 43.19 3.40 -27.27
CA PRO A 160 42.60 4.12 -28.40
C PRO A 160 41.22 3.62 -28.83
N ALA A 161 40.86 2.37 -28.53
CA ALA A 161 39.53 1.81 -28.85
C ALA A 161 38.45 2.25 -27.83
N VAL A 162 38.87 2.71 -26.65
CA VAL A 162 38.01 3.08 -25.52
C VAL A 162 37.48 4.52 -25.65
N GLU A 163 38.24 5.43 -26.27
CA GLU A 163 37.83 6.85 -26.42
C GLU A 163 36.66 7.04 -27.40
N VAL A 164 36.64 6.31 -28.53
CA VAL A 164 35.54 6.40 -29.53
C VAL A 164 34.31 5.60 -29.11
N ALA A 165 34.50 4.53 -28.34
CA ALA A 165 33.41 3.75 -27.76
C ALA A 165 32.79 4.42 -26.51
N GLY A 166 33.50 5.34 -25.85
CA GLY A 166 33.20 5.81 -24.49
C GLY A 166 31.80 6.39 -24.28
N ILE A 167 31.22 7.07 -25.28
CA ILE A 167 29.89 7.69 -25.13
C ILE A 167 28.72 6.71 -25.38
N PHE A 168 28.92 5.71 -26.24
CA PHE A 168 27.89 4.71 -26.58
C PHE A 168 28.05 3.40 -25.82
N ALA A 169 29.22 3.15 -25.22
CA ALA A 169 29.50 1.95 -24.44
C ALA A 169 28.56 1.83 -23.24
N LEU A 170 28.37 2.92 -22.49
CA LEU A 170 27.49 2.91 -21.31
C LEU A 170 26.02 2.70 -21.70
N PRO A 171 25.40 3.47 -22.62
CA PRO A 171 24.04 3.19 -23.08
C PRO A 171 23.89 1.81 -23.73
N GLY A 172 24.86 1.35 -24.51
CA GLY A 172 24.84 0.03 -25.13
C GLY A 172 24.83 -1.09 -24.09
N PHE A 173 25.67 -0.96 -23.06
CA PHE A 173 25.70 -1.88 -21.92
C PHE A 173 24.39 -1.86 -21.14
N LEU A 174 23.90 -0.67 -20.76
CA LEU A 174 22.63 -0.53 -20.06
C LEU A 174 21.47 -1.12 -20.86
N ALA A 175 21.48 -1.01 -22.20
CA ALA A 175 20.44 -1.62 -23.03
C ALA A 175 20.45 -3.15 -22.89
N ILE A 176 21.63 -3.78 -22.80
CA ILE A 176 21.76 -5.22 -22.53
C ILE A 176 21.25 -5.56 -21.13
N VAL A 177 21.55 -4.73 -20.12
CA VAL A 177 21.10 -4.93 -18.72
C VAL A 177 19.58 -4.78 -18.58
N PHE A 178 18.98 -3.83 -19.30
CA PHE A 178 17.53 -3.60 -19.27
C PHE A 178 16.74 -4.59 -20.15
N LEU A 179 17.35 -5.17 -21.19
CA LEU A 179 16.66 -6.05 -22.14
C LEU A 179 15.92 -7.23 -21.48
N PRO A 180 16.49 -7.97 -20.50
CA PRO A 180 15.77 -9.04 -19.79
C PRO A 180 14.48 -8.55 -19.15
N MET A 181 14.49 -7.36 -18.55
CA MET A 181 13.29 -6.76 -17.94
C MET A 181 12.19 -6.55 -18.99
N TYR A 182 12.53 -5.98 -20.15
CA TYR A 182 11.57 -5.77 -21.24
C TYR A 182 11.17 -7.03 -21.99
N TYR A 183 11.91 -8.13 -21.84
CA TYR A 183 11.60 -9.41 -22.48
C TYR A 183 10.76 -10.33 -21.58
N LEU A 184 11.04 -10.33 -20.27
CA LEU A 184 10.47 -11.28 -19.31
C LEU A 184 9.20 -10.77 -18.65
N LEU A 185 9.12 -9.47 -18.33
CA LEU A 185 7.97 -8.90 -17.62
C LEU A 185 6.69 -8.78 -18.47
N PRO A 186 6.73 -8.47 -19.79
CA PRO A 186 5.50 -8.35 -20.57
C PRO A 186 4.67 -9.63 -20.63
N GLN A 187 3.37 -9.45 -20.52
CA GLN A 187 2.37 -10.49 -20.74
C GLN A 187 1.40 -9.97 -21.80
N PRO A 188 1.34 -10.54 -23.02
CA PRO A 188 2.00 -11.75 -23.52
C PRO A 188 3.52 -11.60 -23.72
N ARG A 189 4.24 -12.73 -23.71
CA ARG A 189 5.69 -12.76 -24.02
C ARG A 189 5.95 -12.17 -25.40
N ILE A 190 6.87 -11.22 -25.48
CA ILE A 190 7.23 -10.55 -26.74
C ILE A 190 8.57 -11.04 -27.28
N GLY A 191 8.81 -10.86 -28.57
CA GLY A 191 10.12 -11.16 -29.16
C GLY A 191 11.20 -10.15 -28.73
N ILE A 192 12.47 -10.56 -28.74
CA ILE A 192 13.61 -9.69 -28.40
C ILE A 192 13.62 -8.40 -29.25
N ARG A 193 13.23 -8.49 -30.52
CA ARG A 193 13.15 -7.33 -31.44
C ARG A 193 12.08 -6.31 -31.02
N GLU A 194 11.01 -6.76 -30.37
CA GLU A 194 9.96 -5.90 -29.83
C GLU A 194 10.35 -5.31 -28.46
N ALA A 195 11.23 -5.99 -27.71
CA ALA A 195 11.73 -5.52 -26.41
C ALA A 195 12.87 -4.49 -26.52
N LEU A 196 13.70 -4.61 -27.56
CA LEU A 196 14.93 -3.84 -27.75
C LEU A 196 14.72 -2.30 -27.78
N PRO A 197 13.70 -1.73 -28.46
CA PRO A 197 13.54 -0.28 -28.51
C PRO A 197 13.35 0.34 -27.12
N GLY A 198 12.55 -0.29 -26.28
CA GLY A 198 12.30 0.12 -24.90
C GLY A 198 13.53 0.00 -24.02
N ALA A 199 14.31 -1.07 -24.19
CA ALA A 199 15.59 -1.23 -23.49
C ALA A 199 16.60 -0.13 -23.85
N VAL A 200 16.66 0.27 -25.13
CA VAL A 200 17.51 1.38 -25.59
C VAL A 200 17.03 2.71 -25.01
N VAL A 201 15.72 2.97 -25.03
CA VAL A 201 15.14 4.19 -24.44
C VAL A 201 15.43 4.26 -22.93
N ALA A 202 15.28 3.14 -22.21
CA ALA A 202 15.61 3.06 -20.80
C ALA A 202 17.09 3.33 -20.54
N ALA A 203 17.97 2.75 -21.35
CA ALA A 203 19.41 2.95 -21.23
C ALA A 203 19.84 4.40 -21.46
N VAL A 204 19.30 5.05 -22.49
CA VAL A 204 19.55 6.46 -22.78
C VAL A 204 18.98 7.33 -21.66
N GLY A 205 17.72 7.10 -21.28
CA GLY A 205 17.06 7.85 -20.20
C GLY A 205 17.79 7.70 -18.86
N TRP A 206 18.31 6.51 -18.55
CA TRP A 206 19.09 6.26 -17.35
C TRP A 206 20.43 7.00 -17.39
N THR A 207 21.10 7.02 -18.55
CA THR A 207 22.34 7.78 -18.73
C THR A 207 22.11 9.29 -18.52
N LEU A 208 21.00 9.82 -19.06
CA LEU A 208 20.60 11.21 -18.84
C LEU A 208 20.25 11.49 -17.37
N LEU A 209 19.57 10.56 -16.72
CA LEU A 209 19.24 10.65 -15.30
C LEU A 209 20.52 10.69 -14.45
N GLN A 210 21.49 9.81 -14.73
CA GLN A 210 22.82 9.81 -14.10
C GLN A 210 23.56 11.14 -14.30
N ALA A 211 23.61 11.66 -15.53
CA ALA A 211 24.22 12.96 -15.80
C ALA A 211 23.52 14.09 -15.00
N GLY A 212 22.19 14.06 -14.94
CA GLY A 212 21.41 15.00 -14.13
C GLY A 212 21.75 14.93 -12.64
N PHE A 213 21.93 13.72 -12.11
CA PHE A 213 22.37 13.53 -10.72
C PHE A 213 23.75 14.11 -10.46
N GLN A 214 24.70 13.91 -11.37
CA GLN A 214 26.05 14.42 -11.22
C GLN A 214 26.06 15.95 -11.15
N VAL A 215 25.26 16.61 -11.99
CA VAL A 215 25.07 18.07 -11.95
C VAL A 215 24.44 18.51 -10.62
N TYR A 216 23.40 17.81 -10.17
CA TYR A 216 22.78 18.06 -8.88
C TYR A 216 23.78 17.89 -7.72
N ALA A 217 24.51 16.78 -7.67
CA ALA A 217 25.45 16.45 -6.62
C ALA A 217 26.62 17.45 -6.54
N ALA A 218 27.09 17.94 -7.70
CA ALA A 218 28.09 19.01 -7.77
C ALA A 218 27.62 20.32 -7.12
N SER A 219 26.32 20.58 -7.11
CA SER A 219 25.70 21.78 -6.53
C SER A 219 25.17 21.55 -5.11
N ALA A 220 24.90 20.30 -4.72
CA ALA A 220 24.20 19.94 -3.49
C ALA A 220 24.97 20.31 -2.21
N GLY A 221 26.30 20.38 -2.25
CA GLY A 221 27.13 20.81 -1.12
C GLY A 221 26.80 22.23 -0.62
N GLN A 222 26.17 23.07 -1.45
CA GLN A 222 25.76 24.43 -1.11
C GLN A 222 24.40 24.49 -0.37
N PHE A 223 23.64 23.39 -0.32
CA PHE A 223 22.26 23.34 0.16
C PHE A 223 22.03 22.31 1.30
N GLN A 224 22.99 22.18 2.23
CA GLN A 224 22.95 21.26 3.38
C GLN A 224 21.77 21.43 4.36
N VAL A 225 20.81 22.31 4.06
CA VAL A 225 19.77 22.80 4.96
C VAL A 225 18.76 21.71 5.39
N TYR A 226 18.63 20.60 4.64
CA TYR A 226 17.56 19.61 4.85
C TYR A 226 17.99 18.28 5.48
N GLY A 227 19.27 18.08 5.80
CA GLY A 227 19.77 16.90 6.52
C GLY A 227 19.28 15.54 5.96
N VAL A 228 18.98 14.60 6.85
CA VAL A 228 18.52 13.24 6.49
C VAL A 228 17.20 13.24 5.70
N ILE A 229 16.28 14.16 6.02
CA ILE A 229 14.97 14.27 5.35
C ILE A 229 15.16 14.65 3.88
N GLY A 230 16.06 15.61 3.60
CA GLY A 230 16.42 15.99 2.23
C GLY A 230 17.01 14.81 1.44
N GLY A 231 17.86 13.99 2.08
CA GLY A 231 18.41 12.79 1.47
C GLY A 231 17.36 11.74 1.12
N VAL A 232 16.39 11.50 2.02
CA VAL A 232 15.28 10.57 1.76
C VAL A 232 14.40 11.06 0.62
N LEU A 233 14.03 12.34 0.62
CA LEU A 233 13.21 12.93 -0.44
C LEU A 233 13.93 12.85 -1.79
N LEU A 234 15.22 13.21 -1.83
CA LEU A 234 16.04 13.08 -3.02
C LEU A 234 16.09 11.64 -3.54
N LEU A 235 16.29 10.67 -2.65
CA LEU A 235 16.32 9.25 -3.01
C LEU A 235 14.98 8.79 -3.59
N VAL A 236 13.85 9.16 -2.98
CA VAL A 236 12.53 8.80 -3.50
C VAL A 236 12.26 9.48 -4.84
N THR A 237 12.65 10.75 -5.00
CA THR A 237 12.57 11.46 -6.29
C THR A 237 13.45 10.80 -7.35
N TRP A 238 14.64 10.35 -6.98
CA TRP A 238 15.53 9.60 -7.86
C TRP A 238 14.90 8.29 -8.34
N LEU A 239 14.40 7.48 -7.40
CA LEU A 239 13.69 6.23 -7.70
C LEU A 239 12.45 6.46 -8.57
N TYR A 240 11.74 7.57 -8.34
CA TYR A 240 10.61 7.99 -9.16
C TYR A 240 11.02 8.28 -10.61
N LEU A 241 12.03 9.10 -10.82
CA LEU A 241 12.52 9.41 -12.17
C LEU A 241 13.06 8.16 -12.88
N ALA A 242 13.76 7.30 -12.15
CA ALA A 242 14.22 6.00 -12.65
C ALA A 242 13.04 5.12 -13.09
N ALA A 243 11.99 5.03 -12.28
CA ALA A 243 10.79 4.29 -12.62
C ALA A 243 10.07 4.89 -13.84
N VAL A 244 9.99 6.22 -13.96
CA VAL A 244 9.43 6.88 -15.16
C VAL A 244 10.20 6.45 -16.42
N VAL A 245 11.53 6.50 -16.39
CA VAL A 245 12.37 6.08 -17.52
C VAL A 245 12.07 4.64 -17.94
N VAL A 246 11.96 3.73 -16.96
CA VAL A 246 11.67 2.31 -17.22
C VAL A 246 10.27 2.13 -17.82
N VAL A 247 9.24 2.74 -17.24
CA VAL A 247 7.86 2.59 -17.72
C VAL A 247 7.69 3.24 -19.10
N VAL A 248 8.34 4.38 -19.37
CA VAL A 248 8.34 5.02 -20.70
C VAL A 248 8.98 4.11 -21.76
N GLY A 249 10.06 3.40 -21.43
CA GLY A 249 10.61 2.37 -22.32
C GLY A 249 9.58 1.29 -22.67
N GLY A 250 8.73 0.91 -21.72
CA GLY A 250 7.64 -0.05 -21.94
C GLY A 250 6.56 0.52 -22.86
N VAL A 251 6.17 1.79 -22.68
CA VAL A 251 5.24 2.49 -23.58
C VAL A 251 5.77 2.49 -25.02
N VAL A 252 7.06 2.76 -25.21
CA VAL A 252 7.68 2.74 -26.54
C VAL A 252 7.53 1.37 -27.20
N ASN A 253 7.73 0.27 -26.45
CA ASN A 253 7.50 -1.07 -26.98
C ASN A 253 6.03 -1.32 -27.35
N VAL A 254 5.09 -0.88 -26.52
CA VAL A 254 3.65 -1.02 -26.79
C VAL A 254 3.24 -0.26 -28.06
N VAL A 255 3.68 0.99 -28.21
CA VAL A 255 3.37 1.83 -29.37
C VAL A 255 4.00 1.28 -30.65
N LEU A 256 5.29 0.90 -30.61
CA LEU A 256 5.97 0.35 -31.79
C LEU A 256 5.44 -1.01 -32.21
N ALA A 257 4.96 -1.83 -31.25
CA ALA A 257 4.31 -3.09 -31.54
C ALA A 257 2.84 -2.94 -31.96
N GLY A 258 2.27 -1.73 -31.94
CA GLY A 258 0.86 -1.46 -32.25
C GLY A 258 -0.13 -2.12 -31.28
N ARG A 259 0.26 -2.24 -30.01
CA ARG A 259 -0.55 -2.82 -28.92
C ARG A 259 -1.26 -1.78 -28.04
N ASP A 260 -1.22 -0.53 -28.46
CA ASP A 260 -1.82 0.64 -27.79
C ASP A 260 -3.36 0.65 -27.81
N GLY A 261 -4.00 -0.20 -28.63
CA GLY A 261 -5.46 -0.28 -28.76
C GLY A 261 -6.22 -1.04 -27.66
N ALA A 262 -5.52 -1.79 -26.78
CA ALA A 262 -6.18 -2.51 -25.68
C ALA A 262 -6.52 -1.53 -24.54
N PRO A 263 -7.77 -1.42 -24.04
CA PRO A 263 -8.10 -0.48 -22.98
C PRO A 263 -7.25 -0.70 -21.71
N PRO A 264 -6.91 0.37 -20.95
CA PRO A 264 -6.21 0.25 -19.68
C PRO A 264 -6.93 -0.74 -18.75
N ALA A 265 -6.15 -1.57 -18.07
CA ALA A 265 -6.67 -2.57 -17.16
C ALA A 265 -7.35 -1.89 -15.95
N SER A 266 -6.86 -0.72 -15.54
CA SER A 266 -7.46 0.11 -14.49
C SER A 266 -8.62 1.02 -14.94
N GLY A 267 -9.14 0.86 -16.17
CA GLY A 267 -10.20 1.69 -16.78
C GLY A 267 -11.61 1.63 -16.17
N ALA A 268 -11.75 1.22 -14.90
CA ALA A 268 -12.99 1.28 -14.13
C ALA A 268 -12.79 2.07 -12.83
N GLY A 269 -12.53 3.36 -12.94
CA GLY A 269 -12.50 4.26 -11.79
C GLY A 269 -11.68 5.50 -12.09
N LEU A 270 -12.25 6.66 -11.79
CA LEU A 270 -11.63 7.99 -11.90
C LEU A 270 -11.62 8.57 -13.33
N GLY A 271 -12.81 8.98 -13.82
CA GLY A 271 -12.87 10.00 -14.87
C GLY A 271 -13.94 9.89 -15.97
N ARG A 272 -15.18 9.46 -15.69
CA ARG A 272 -16.36 9.85 -16.49
C ARG A 272 -17.67 9.65 -15.72
N GLY A 273 -17.87 10.46 -14.68
CA GLY A 273 -19.17 10.60 -14.03
C GLY A 273 -20.09 11.50 -14.86
N SER A 274 -20.73 10.94 -15.90
CA SER A 274 -22.02 11.42 -16.43
C SER A 274 -22.46 10.46 -17.54
N ALA A 275 -23.70 9.99 -17.44
CA ALA A 275 -24.43 9.17 -18.41
C ALA A 275 -24.11 7.66 -18.47
N ALA A 276 -24.40 6.93 -17.39
CA ALA A 276 -24.82 5.52 -17.45
C ALA A 276 -25.37 5.05 -16.08
N ILE A 277 -26.36 5.76 -15.53
CA ILE A 277 -27.25 5.19 -14.50
C ILE A 277 -28.66 5.47 -14.97
N ASP A 278 -29.16 4.62 -15.85
CA ASP A 278 -30.58 4.38 -16.03
C ASP A 278 -30.73 2.95 -16.58
N HIS A 279 -31.61 2.17 -15.93
CA HIS A 279 -32.08 0.81 -16.30
C HIS A 279 -31.47 -0.45 -15.67
N ALA A 280 -31.01 -0.43 -14.42
CA ALA A 280 -30.65 -1.69 -13.73
C ALA A 280 -31.31 -1.93 -12.36
N ALA A 281 -32.41 -1.23 -12.03
CA ALA A 281 -33.07 -1.36 -10.71
C ALA A 281 -34.41 -2.14 -10.71
N ASP A 282 -34.94 -2.60 -11.84
CA ASP A 282 -36.33 -3.10 -11.90
C ASP A 282 -36.52 -4.57 -12.35
N ARG A 283 -35.56 -5.46 -12.08
CA ARG A 283 -35.77 -6.90 -12.35
C ARG A 283 -35.19 -7.79 -11.26
N GLN A 284 -35.99 -8.01 -10.21
CA GLN A 284 -36.12 -9.32 -9.54
C GLN A 284 -37.04 -9.16 -8.32
N LEU A 285 -38.34 -9.45 -8.48
CA LEU A 285 -39.23 -10.06 -7.47
C LEU A 285 -40.62 -10.26 -8.11
N GLN A 286 -40.76 -11.26 -9.01
CA GLN A 286 -42.06 -11.82 -9.39
C GLN A 286 -41.92 -13.35 -9.59
N HIS A 287 -42.90 -14.07 -9.04
CA HIS A 287 -43.17 -15.53 -9.04
C HIS A 287 -42.38 -16.39 -8.03
N ASP A 288 -42.97 -17.29 -7.23
CA ASP A 288 -44.30 -17.93 -7.31
C ASP A 288 -44.87 -18.34 -5.93
N ARG A 289 -46.21 -18.38 -5.84
CA ARG A 289 -46.98 -19.10 -4.81
C ARG A 289 -47.20 -20.53 -5.31
N ASP A 290 -47.18 -21.52 -4.41
CA ASP A 290 -48.33 -22.45 -4.26
C ASP A 290 -48.21 -23.35 -3.02
N ARG A 291 -49.38 -23.58 -2.40
CA ARG A 291 -49.71 -24.29 -1.15
C ARG A 291 -49.97 -25.79 -1.45
N PRO A 292 -49.97 -26.74 -0.47
CA PRO A 292 -51.15 -26.92 0.40
C PRO A 292 -50.96 -27.58 1.80
N THR A 293 -52.09 -27.54 2.51
CA THR A 293 -52.56 -28.09 3.81
C THR A 293 -52.21 -29.52 4.25
N GLY A 294 -52.15 -29.76 5.57
CA GLY A 294 -52.91 -30.85 6.23
C GLY A 294 -52.22 -31.73 7.29
N MET A 295 -53.02 -32.07 8.33
CA MET A 295 -52.95 -33.20 9.30
C MET A 295 -52.40 -32.98 10.73
N ASN A 296 -53.34 -32.89 11.69
CA ASN A 296 -53.61 -33.76 12.87
C ASN A 296 -52.53 -34.82 13.18
N GLY A 297 -52.20 -35.21 14.41
CA GLY A 297 -52.84 -35.23 15.73
C GLY A 297 -52.23 -36.44 16.47
N GLU A 298 -52.14 -36.45 17.79
CA GLU A 298 -52.04 -37.72 18.55
C GLU A 298 -52.29 -37.46 20.05
N SER A 299 -53.17 -38.27 20.61
CA SER A 299 -53.54 -38.38 22.03
C SER A 299 -53.42 -39.85 22.39
N ASP A 300 -52.84 -40.18 23.55
CA ASP A 300 -52.95 -41.45 24.27
C ASP A 300 -52.49 -41.14 25.72
N GLY A 301 -53.02 -41.64 26.84
CA GLY A 301 -53.93 -42.74 27.19
C GLY A 301 -53.47 -43.19 28.61
N ALA A 302 -54.25 -42.99 29.69
CA ALA A 302 -55.24 -43.90 30.30
C ALA A 302 -54.68 -45.00 31.26
N GLY A 303 -55.30 -45.10 32.46
CA GLY A 303 -55.29 -46.23 33.42
C GLY A 303 -54.34 -46.05 34.62
N ASP A 304 -54.63 -46.41 35.87
CA ASP A 304 -55.72 -47.21 36.48
C ASP A 304 -55.59 -47.12 38.03
N ALA A 305 -56.65 -47.56 38.72
CA ALA A 305 -56.73 -48.09 40.07
C ALA A 305 -56.84 -47.12 41.27
N GLY A 306 -58.03 -47.18 41.89
CA GLY A 306 -58.32 -46.58 43.18
C GLY A 306 -57.72 -47.35 44.35
N ASP A 307 -57.61 -46.66 45.48
CA ASP A 307 -57.59 -47.28 46.80
C ASP A 307 -58.24 -46.34 47.82
N GLU A 308 -59.01 -46.93 48.71
CA GLU A 308 -59.82 -46.28 49.73
C GLU A 308 -58.92 -45.76 50.86
N GLY A 309 -59.09 -44.51 51.30
CA GLY A 309 -58.26 -44.01 52.38
C GLY A 309 -58.69 -42.69 53.01
N ARG A 310 -59.79 -42.74 53.78
CA ARG A 310 -60.12 -41.91 54.97
C ARG A 310 -60.07 -40.37 54.82
N PRO A 311 -61.03 -39.62 55.39
CA PRO A 311 -60.89 -38.16 55.45
C PRO A 311 -59.63 -37.80 56.25
N ALA A 312 -58.64 -37.22 55.58
CA ALA A 312 -57.49 -36.62 56.25
C ALA A 312 -58.04 -35.53 57.18
N GLY A 313 -57.79 -35.69 58.48
CA GLY A 313 -58.12 -34.70 59.49
C GLY A 313 -57.51 -33.34 59.13
N ALA A 314 -58.09 -32.27 59.67
CA ALA A 314 -57.59 -30.91 59.48
C ALA A 314 -56.05 -30.89 59.57
N PRO A 315 -55.34 -30.36 58.56
CA PRO A 315 -53.88 -30.36 58.54
C PRO A 315 -53.36 -29.76 59.84
N ASP A 316 -52.36 -30.43 60.41
CA ASP A 316 -51.74 -30.02 61.67
C ASP A 316 -51.31 -28.55 61.55
N VAL A 317 -51.85 -27.71 62.43
CA VAL A 317 -51.58 -26.28 62.44
C VAL A 317 -50.08 -26.04 62.63
N ALA A 318 -49.37 -26.95 63.31
CA ALA A 318 -47.91 -26.90 63.43
C ALA A 318 -47.21 -27.11 62.08
N ALA A 319 -47.66 -28.06 61.26
CA ALA A 319 -47.10 -28.33 59.93
C ALA A 319 -47.36 -27.16 58.96
N LEU A 320 -48.53 -26.54 59.04
CA LEU A 320 -48.85 -25.32 58.28
C LEU A 320 -48.00 -24.13 58.73
N GLN A 321 -47.72 -23.99 60.02
CA GLN A 321 -46.84 -22.94 60.53
C GLN A 321 -45.39 -23.13 60.08
N GLU A 322 -44.92 -24.37 59.98
CA GLU A 322 -43.60 -24.69 59.46
C GLU A 322 -43.50 -24.42 57.95
N GLU A 323 -44.54 -24.77 57.18
CA GLU A 323 -44.63 -24.48 55.75
C GLU A 323 -44.67 -22.96 55.49
N VAL A 324 -45.44 -22.20 56.27
CA VAL A 324 -45.48 -20.73 56.21
C VAL A 324 -44.13 -20.13 56.63
N GLY A 325 -43.43 -20.73 57.59
CA GLY A 325 -42.08 -20.33 57.97
C GLY A 325 -41.08 -20.51 56.82
N ARG A 326 -41.15 -21.65 56.11
CA ARG A 326 -40.30 -21.95 54.95
C ARG A 326 -40.58 -21.01 53.79
N LEU A 327 -41.85 -20.77 53.48
CA LEU A 327 -42.25 -19.89 52.38
C LEU A 327 -41.86 -18.42 52.63
N ARG A 328 -41.89 -17.98 53.90
CA ARG A 328 -41.38 -16.64 54.27
C ARG A 328 -39.88 -16.54 54.10
N ALA A 329 -39.12 -17.56 54.52
CA ALA A 329 -37.67 -17.58 54.34
C ALA A 329 -37.28 -17.56 52.85
N GLU A 330 -38.00 -18.30 52.00
CA GLU A 330 -37.79 -18.29 50.54
C GLU A 330 -38.17 -16.94 49.92
N PHE A 331 -39.23 -16.30 50.40
CA PHE A 331 -39.62 -14.96 49.96
C PHE A 331 -38.59 -13.90 50.37
N ASP A 332 -38.07 -13.97 51.60
CA ASP A 332 -37.03 -13.06 52.09
C ASP A 332 -35.73 -13.24 51.27
N GLU A 333 -35.34 -14.48 50.94
CA GLU A 333 -34.19 -14.77 50.07
C GLU A 333 -34.40 -14.25 48.64
N PHE A 334 -35.61 -14.39 48.11
CA PHE A 334 -35.97 -13.85 46.79
C PHE A 334 -35.98 -12.32 46.77
N GLU A 335 -36.50 -11.67 47.81
CA GLU A 335 -36.48 -10.21 47.95
C GLU A 335 -35.04 -9.69 48.02
N ASP A 336 -34.16 -10.37 48.75
CA ASP A 336 -32.72 -10.08 48.82
C ASP A 336 -32.01 -10.24 47.45
N ASP A 337 -32.34 -11.27 46.66
CA ASP A 337 -31.79 -11.44 45.30
C ASP A 337 -32.31 -10.36 44.35
N VAL A 338 -33.58 -9.97 44.49
CA VAL A 338 -34.20 -8.91 43.69
C VAL A 338 -33.62 -7.54 44.05
N GLU A 339 -33.44 -7.20 45.32
CA GLU A 339 -32.77 -5.95 45.72
C GLU A 339 -31.32 -5.91 45.22
N ARG A 340 -30.61 -7.04 45.29
CA ARG A 340 -29.23 -7.14 44.80
C ARG A 340 -29.10 -7.01 43.27
N ARG A 341 -30.13 -7.43 42.52
CA ARG A 341 -30.20 -7.26 41.05
C ARG A 341 -30.82 -5.94 40.61
N THR A 342 -31.60 -5.28 41.45
CA THR A 342 -32.29 -4.04 41.10
C THR A 342 -31.36 -2.87 41.35
N VAL A 343 -30.63 -2.48 40.31
CA VAL A 343 -29.69 -1.36 40.39
C VAL A 343 -30.44 -0.07 40.72
N ASP A 344 -30.01 0.61 41.79
CA ASP A 344 -30.57 1.89 42.23
C ASP A 344 -30.68 2.88 41.05
N LYS A 345 -31.92 3.23 40.69
CA LYS A 345 -32.25 4.19 39.62
C LYS A 345 -31.42 5.49 39.67
N PRO A 346 -31.15 6.12 40.85
CA PRO A 346 -30.30 7.32 40.89
C PRO A 346 -28.82 7.05 40.58
N ALA A 347 -28.28 5.86 40.89
CA ALA A 347 -26.91 5.50 40.56
C ALA A 347 -26.74 5.37 39.04
N VAL A 348 -27.67 4.67 38.38
CA VAL A 348 -27.70 4.53 36.92
C VAL A 348 -27.88 5.88 36.22
N GLU A 349 -28.75 6.75 36.73
CA GLU A 349 -28.92 8.10 36.18
C GLU A 349 -27.64 8.94 36.32
N SER A 350 -26.92 8.81 37.43
CA SER A 350 -25.67 9.52 37.65
C SER A 350 -24.56 9.02 36.72
N GLU A 351 -24.50 7.71 36.47
CA GLU A 351 -23.56 7.10 35.52
C GLU A 351 -23.91 7.47 34.09
N LEU A 352 -25.19 7.45 33.70
CA LEU A 352 -25.64 7.93 32.39
C LEU A 352 -25.34 9.42 32.21
N LYS A 353 -25.63 10.27 33.20
CA LYS A 353 -25.27 11.70 33.14
C LYS A 353 -23.76 11.89 33.03
N ARG A 354 -22.96 11.12 33.76
CA ARG A 354 -21.49 11.16 33.68
C ARG A 354 -20.99 10.68 32.33
N TYR A 355 -21.56 9.61 31.81
CA TYR A 355 -21.25 9.02 30.51
C TYR A 355 -21.61 9.99 29.38
N VAL A 356 -22.83 10.52 29.35
CA VAL A 356 -23.30 11.53 28.38
C VAL A 356 -22.45 12.79 28.46
N ARG A 357 -22.13 13.28 29.66
CA ARG A 357 -21.25 14.45 29.84
C ARG A 357 -19.83 14.18 29.33
N SER A 358 -19.29 12.98 29.55
CA SER A 358 -17.98 12.58 29.04
C SER A 358 -17.99 12.41 27.52
N ARG A 359 -19.10 11.92 26.94
CA ARG A 359 -19.25 11.66 25.51
C ARG A 359 -19.51 12.95 24.72
N MET A 360 -20.31 13.88 25.25
CA MET A 360 -20.49 15.22 24.67
C MET A 360 -19.17 16.02 24.67
N ARG A 361 -18.35 15.91 25.72
CA ARG A 361 -17.02 16.56 25.75
C ARG A 361 -16.01 15.96 24.77
N ARG A 362 -16.10 14.66 24.46
CA ARG A 362 -15.22 14.00 23.47
C ARG A 362 -15.59 14.29 22.01
N GLY A 363 -16.82 14.76 21.75
CA GLY A 363 -17.32 15.04 20.40
C GLY A 363 -16.91 16.41 19.84
N HIS A 364 -16.83 17.45 20.67
CA HIS A 364 -16.61 18.80 20.15
C HIS A 364 -15.17 19.17 19.82
N ALA A 365 -14.16 18.42 20.27
CA ALA A 365 -12.76 18.78 20.00
C ALA A 365 -12.21 18.23 18.66
N ARG A 366 -12.87 17.25 18.02
CA ARG A 366 -12.33 16.54 16.84
C ARG A 366 -12.53 17.24 15.48
N GLY A 367 -13.12 18.44 15.45
CA GLY A 367 -13.39 19.16 14.20
C GLY A 367 -12.74 20.54 14.07
N TRP A 368 -12.00 21.02 15.08
CA TRP A 368 -11.47 22.39 15.07
C TRP A 368 -10.19 22.56 14.24
N GLY A 369 -9.50 21.47 13.91
CA GLY A 369 -8.23 21.51 13.16
C GLY A 369 -8.27 22.37 11.90
N PRO A 370 -9.23 22.15 10.98
CA PRO A 370 -9.37 22.98 9.78
C PRO A 370 -9.59 24.47 10.10
N TYR A 371 -10.45 24.78 11.07
CA TYR A 371 -10.75 26.17 11.44
C TYR A 371 -9.57 26.89 12.11
N LEU A 372 -8.75 26.16 12.88
CA LEU A 372 -7.52 26.70 13.48
C LEU A 372 -6.46 27.03 12.43
N VAL A 373 -6.33 26.18 11.40
CA VAL A 373 -5.42 26.44 10.26
C VAL A 373 -5.87 27.67 9.48
N LEU A 374 -7.17 27.82 9.26
CA LEU A 374 -7.73 28.98 8.56
C LEU A 374 -7.56 30.28 9.38
N LEU A 375 -7.77 30.21 10.69
CA LEU A 375 -7.51 31.33 11.61
C LEU A 375 -6.03 31.73 11.60
N TYR A 376 -5.13 30.76 11.70
CA TYR A 376 -3.68 30.97 11.62
C TYR A 376 -3.27 31.64 10.30
N GLY A 377 -3.81 31.15 9.18
CA GLY A 377 -3.57 31.75 7.87
C GLY A 377 -4.07 33.19 7.77
N THR A 378 -5.24 33.47 8.33
CA THR A 378 -5.82 34.83 8.35
C THR A 378 -4.96 35.79 9.16
N VAL A 379 -4.48 35.36 10.33
CA VAL A 379 -3.57 36.15 11.18
C VAL A 379 -2.24 36.42 10.48
N LEU A 380 -1.66 35.41 9.82
CA LEU A 380 -0.41 35.59 9.07
C LEU A 380 -0.57 36.51 7.87
N ILE A 381 -1.70 36.46 7.16
CA ILE A 381 -2.00 37.37 6.05
C ILE A 381 -2.12 38.82 6.54
N LEU A 382 -2.80 39.03 7.67
CA LEU A 382 -2.87 40.35 8.32
C LEU A 382 -1.49 40.84 8.79
N GLY A 383 -0.66 39.93 9.30
CA GLY A 383 0.73 40.20 9.63
C GLY A 383 1.57 40.58 8.41
N ALA A 384 1.45 39.84 7.31
CA ALA A 384 2.15 40.13 6.07
C ALA A 384 1.75 41.50 5.49
N PHE A 385 0.47 41.88 5.60
CA PHE A 385 -0.01 43.20 5.16
C PHE A 385 0.50 44.35 6.03
N SER A 386 0.75 44.12 7.32
CA SER A 386 1.21 45.17 8.24
C SER A 386 2.73 45.35 8.29
N PHE A 387 3.50 44.33 7.93
CA PHE A 387 4.97 44.34 8.00
C PHE A 387 5.67 44.41 6.64
N LEU A 388 4.96 44.17 5.52
CA LEU A 388 5.54 44.20 4.17
C LEU A 388 4.81 45.21 3.30
N ASP A 389 5.55 45.92 2.46
CA ASP A 389 5.01 46.91 1.52
C ASP A 389 5.21 46.50 0.05
N GLY A 390 4.30 46.94 -0.82
CA GLY A 390 4.41 46.81 -2.27
C GLY A 390 4.26 45.38 -2.81
N LEU A 391 5.01 45.04 -3.86
CA LEU A 391 4.90 43.75 -4.57
C LEU A 391 5.20 42.54 -3.67
N TYR A 392 6.06 42.70 -2.65
CA TYR A 392 6.42 41.63 -1.73
C TYR A 392 5.28 41.25 -0.79
N ALA A 393 4.44 42.22 -0.38
CA ALA A 393 3.24 41.96 0.42
C ALA A 393 2.23 41.11 -0.37
N ILE A 394 2.03 41.46 -1.65
CA ILE A 394 1.12 40.73 -2.57
C ILE A 394 1.62 39.31 -2.79
N ALA A 395 2.93 39.13 -3.05
CA ALA A 395 3.53 37.81 -3.23
C ALA A 395 3.43 36.95 -1.94
N ALA A 396 3.74 37.54 -0.78
CA ALA A 396 3.62 36.86 0.51
C ALA A 396 2.17 36.45 0.81
N MET A 397 1.19 37.31 0.51
CA MET A 397 -0.23 37.02 0.68
C MET A 397 -0.70 35.88 -0.23
N LEU A 398 -0.24 35.84 -1.48
CA LEU A 398 -0.53 34.75 -2.41
C LEU A 398 0.04 33.42 -1.93
N ILE A 399 1.30 33.43 -1.48
CA ILE A 399 1.99 32.22 -1.00
C ILE A 399 1.34 31.72 0.31
N LEU A 400 1.10 32.60 1.27
CA LEU A 400 0.46 32.25 2.54
C LEU A 400 -1.00 31.81 2.33
N GLY A 401 -1.72 32.47 1.41
CA GLY A 401 -3.09 32.10 1.05
C GLY A 401 -3.15 30.70 0.43
N LEU A 402 -2.29 30.41 -0.55
CA LEU A 402 -2.25 29.11 -1.21
C LEU A 402 -1.77 28.00 -0.27
N SER A 403 -0.79 28.28 0.59
CA SER A 403 -0.28 27.33 1.57
C SER A 403 -1.31 26.98 2.64
N THR A 404 -2.06 27.97 3.14
CA THR A 404 -3.07 27.76 4.19
C THR A 404 -4.31 27.07 3.63
N LEU A 405 -4.71 27.40 2.40
CA LEU A 405 -5.77 26.71 1.67
C LEU A 405 -5.39 25.24 1.39
N GLY A 406 -4.18 24.98 0.92
CA GLY A 406 -3.71 23.62 0.64
C GLY A 406 -3.69 22.74 1.90
N LEU A 407 -3.19 23.28 3.02
CA LEU A 407 -3.17 22.57 4.29
C LEU A 407 -4.60 22.33 4.83
N TYR A 408 -5.49 23.31 4.69
CA TYR A 408 -6.90 23.17 5.05
C TYR A 408 -7.60 22.06 4.25
N THR A 409 -7.40 22.02 2.94
CA THR A 409 -7.94 20.98 2.05
C THR A 409 -7.40 19.60 2.43
N LEU A 410 -6.10 19.48 2.73
CA LEU A 410 -5.50 18.23 3.19
C LEU A 410 -6.15 17.73 4.48
N PHE A 411 -6.35 18.62 5.46
CA PHE A 411 -7.00 18.26 6.73
C PHE A 411 -8.46 17.82 6.54
N ILE A 412 -9.19 18.43 5.61
CA ILE A 412 -10.55 17.98 5.27
C ILE A 412 -10.52 16.60 4.64
N ILE A 413 -9.64 16.35 3.67
CA ILE A 413 -9.54 15.05 2.99
C ILE A 413 -9.16 13.96 3.98
N VAL A 414 -8.17 14.20 4.84
CA VAL A 414 -7.75 13.25 5.89
C VAL A 414 -8.87 13.04 6.92
N GLY A 415 -9.57 14.10 7.33
CA GLY A 415 -10.70 14.01 8.24
C GLY A 415 -11.85 13.17 7.68
N ILE A 416 -12.17 13.33 6.40
CA ILE A 416 -13.19 12.52 5.70
C ILE A 416 -12.69 11.07 5.55
N GLY A 417 -11.43 10.87 5.17
CA GLY A 417 -10.83 9.55 4.99
C GLY A 417 -10.80 8.71 6.27
N LEU A 418 -10.44 9.32 7.40
CA LEU A 418 -10.45 8.64 8.70
C LEU A 418 -11.88 8.30 9.16
N ASN A 419 -12.86 9.16 8.90
CA ASN A 419 -14.26 8.90 9.24
C ASN A 419 -14.84 7.73 8.40
N LEU A 420 -14.45 7.62 7.13
CA LEU A 420 -14.79 6.49 6.25
C LEU A 420 -14.17 5.16 6.72
N LEU A 421 -12.96 5.20 7.28
CA LEU A 421 -12.26 4.03 7.85
C LEU A 421 -12.89 3.53 9.16
N GLU A 422 -13.56 4.39 9.92
CA GLU A 422 -14.30 3.99 11.14
C GLU A 422 -15.72 3.46 10.84
N THR A 423 -16.23 3.65 9.62
CA THR A 423 -17.59 3.24 9.23
C THR A 423 -17.83 1.72 9.12
N PRO A 424 -16.88 0.87 8.64
CA PRO A 424 -17.13 -0.57 8.50
C PRO A 424 -17.28 -1.30 9.85
N GLY A 425 -16.68 -0.81 10.93
CA GLY A 425 -16.85 -1.39 12.27
C GLY A 425 -18.30 -1.28 12.78
N LYS A 426 -18.95 -0.14 12.54
CA LYS A 426 -20.34 0.09 12.94
C LYS A 426 -21.35 -0.71 12.12
N ALA A 427 -21.06 -1.00 10.85
CA ALA A 427 -21.91 -1.82 10.00
C ALA A 427 -21.82 -3.31 10.37
N LEU A 428 -20.63 -3.78 10.76
CA LEU A 428 -20.42 -5.14 11.27
C LEU A 428 -21.07 -5.35 12.64
N ASP A 429 -20.98 -4.38 13.55
CA ASP A 429 -21.64 -4.46 14.85
C ASP A 429 -23.18 -4.43 14.71
N TYR A 430 -23.72 -3.62 13.79
CA TYR A 430 -25.16 -3.61 13.48
C TYR A 430 -25.67 -4.90 12.83
N ALA A 431 -24.83 -5.60 12.05
CA ALA A 431 -25.18 -6.88 11.44
C ALA A 431 -25.12 -8.04 12.46
N ARG A 432 -24.29 -7.92 13.50
CA ARG A 432 -24.13 -8.93 14.55
C ARG A 432 -25.29 -8.92 15.55
N ASP A 433 -25.79 -7.73 15.89
CA ASP A 433 -26.95 -7.53 16.79
C ASP A 433 -28.28 -8.03 16.21
N ARG A 434 -28.35 -8.33 14.90
CA ARG A 434 -29.56 -8.84 14.23
C ARG A 434 -29.54 -10.37 14.04
N GLY A 435 -28.46 -11.03 14.45
CA GLY A 435 -28.31 -12.49 14.35
C GLY A 435 -28.82 -13.26 15.57
N ASP A 436 -29.12 -12.56 16.66
CA ASP A 436 -29.49 -13.14 17.97
C ASP A 436 -30.94 -12.86 18.40
N ASP A 437 -31.76 -12.27 17.52
CA ASP A 437 -33.24 -12.20 17.61
C ASP A 437 -33.86 -13.06 16.49
#